data_AF-A0A1S1D844-F1
#
_entry.id   AF-A0A1S1D844-F1
#
_cell.length_a   1.000
_cell.length_b   1.000
_cell.length_c   1.000
_cell.angle_alpha   90.00
_cell.angle_beta   90.00
_cell.angle_gamma   90.00
#
_symmetry.space_group_name_H-M   'P 1'
#
loop_
_entity.id
_entity.type
_entity.pdbx_description
1 polymer ?
#
loop_
_entity_poly.entity_id
_entity_poly.type
_entity_poly.pdbx_seq_one_letter_code
_entity_poly.pdbx_strand_id
1 'polypeptide(L)'
;MEPQITARDTLNHLLAADPFLRETLVLNHEPHNPNNYDEAYAFGDDASENLSRARSLLATYNRYAKKLRKHNLAATKIVLKALKEQAYAHKDRLIDPLPHYGAPTLTGEILQLTSTLQVQAGSILQSSACFWIRPNDLAQARIVKFVVGQVEAVNLAEGYATVRTSDGELFTLQPLGRTDTALLGCDGQSLEVPILPIAGATLEEAEHKHAHDTRLQAFTDYLQTSIEKYTHPSVSSMYYSHARTQYRPTFDHAPFSGNPETLEEEYAHVERACTDFYRDGGLLDQLIDTTGQKLDAALKAYRQELQR
;
A
#
# COMPACT_ATOMS: atom_id res chain seq x y z
N MET A 1 -10.18 -45.66 -30.44
CA MET A 1 -9.68 -44.62 -31.35
C MET A 1 -9.42 -43.40 -30.50
N GLU A 2 -8.16 -42.97 -30.37
CA GLU A 2 -7.87 -41.70 -29.71
C GLU A 2 -8.42 -40.56 -30.58
N PRO A 3 -9.03 -39.52 -29.98
CA PRO A 3 -9.53 -38.38 -30.72
C PRO A 3 -8.35 -37.67 -31.42
N GLN A 4 -8.47 -37.49 -32.73
CA GLN A 4 -7.47 -36.80 -33.53
C GLN A 4 -7.57 -35.29 -33.25
N ILE A 5 -6.52 -34.70 -32.67
CA ILE A 5 -6.48 -33.26 -32.34
C ILE A 5 -6.47 -32.45 -33.63
N THR A 6 -7.48 -31.60 -33.83
CA THR A 6 -7.57 -30.72 -35.02
C THR A 6 -6.77 -29.42 -34.83
N ALA A 7 -6.53 -28.69 -35.91
CA ALA A 7 -5.92 -27.36 -35.83
C ALA A 7 -6.86 -26.38 -35.11
N ARG A 8 -8.19 -26.56 -35.24
CA ARG A 8 -9.19 -25.83 -34.44
C ARG A 8 -9.02 -26.10 -32.94
N ASP A 9 -8.88 -27.37 -32.54
CA ASP A 9 -8.71 -27.75 -31.14
C ASP A 9 -7.42 -27.19 -30.55
N THR A 10 -6.35 -27.17 -31.34
CA THR A 10 -5.06 -26.60 -30.94
C THR A 10 -5.15 -25.09 -30.74
N LEU A 11 -5.82 -24.37 -31.65
CA LEU A 11 -6.04 -22.93 -31.53
C LEU A 11 -6.95 -22.58 -30.35
N ASN A 12 -8.03 -23.34 -30.15
CA ASN A 12 -8.93 -23.16 -29.00
C ASN A 12 -8.22 -23.46 -27.67
N HIS A 13 -7.38 -24.49 -27.63
CA HIS A 13 -6.56 -24.77 -26.46
C HIS A 13 -5.58 -23.64 -26.17
N LEU A 14 -4.90 -23.08 -27.18
CA LEU A 14 -4.02 -21.93 -27.01
C LEU A 14 -4.77 -20.71 -26.45
N LEU A 15 -5.95 -20.37 -26.99
CA LEU A 15 -6.77 -19.27 -26.50
C LEU A 15 -7.27 -19.47 -25.06
N ALA A 16 -7.50 -20.72 -24.66
CA ALA A 16 -7.94 -21.05 -23.31
C ALA A 16 -6.79 -21.09 -22.29
N ALA A 17 -5.62 -21.57 -22.71
CA ALA A 17 -4.52 -21.93 -21.82
C ALA A 17 -3.42 -20.86 -21.73
N ASP A 18 -3.25 -19.99 -22.74
CA ASP A 18 -2.27 -18.90 -22.69
C ASP A 18 -2.90 -17.65 -22.05
N PRO A 19 -2.59 -17.36 -20.77
CA PRO A 19 -3.25 -16.27 -20.06
C PRO A 19 -2.87 -14.92 -20.66
N PHE A 20 -1.62 -14.73 -21.11
CA PHE A 20 -1.17 -13.47 -21.71
C PHE A 20 -1.91 -13.18 -23.01
N LEU A 21 -2.06 -14.19 -23.88
CA LEU A 21 -2.82 -14.08 -25.12
C LEU A 21 -4.26 -13.67 -24.86
N ARG A 22 -4.96 -14.46 -24.03
CA ARG A 22 -6.36 -14.24 -23.67
C ARG A 22 -6.54 -12.85 -23.10
N GLU A 23 -5.70 -12.48 -22.16
CA GLU A 23 -5.75 -11.20 -21.48
C GLU A 23 -5.52 -10.02 -22.43
N THR A 24 -4.62 -10.17 -23.40
CA THR A 24 -4.29 -9.12 -24.37
C THR A 24 -5.44 -8.91 -25.36
N LEU A 25 -6.13 -9.98 -25.73
CA LEU A 25 -7.26 -9.95 -26.66
C LEU A 25 -8.55 -9.43 -26.03
N VAL A 26 -8.72 -9.58 -24.71
CA VAL A 26 -9.97 -9.25 -24.00
C VAL A 26 -10.06 -7.77 -23.59
N LEU A 27 -8.96 -6.99 -23.62
CA LEU A 27 -8.86 -5.57 -23.19
C LEU A 27 -10.08 -5.08 -22.37
N ASN A 28 -10.15 -5.48 -21.09
CA ASN A 28 -11.26 -5.13 -20.23
C ASN A 28 -11.44 -3.60 -20.18
N HIS A 29 -12.57 -3.13 -20.74
CA HIS A 29 -13.14 -1.77 -20.64
C HIS A 29 -12.76 -0.69 -21.68
N GLU A 30 -12.59 -1.01 -22.98
CA GLU A 30 -13.16 -0.08 -23.98
C GLU A 30 -14.69 -0.31 -23.96
N PRO A 31 -15.53 0.74 -23.79
CA PRO A 31 -16.98 0.57 -23.69
C PRO A 31 -17.46 -0.22 -24.90
N HIS A 32 -18.09 -1.36 -24.63
CA HIS A 32 -18.54 -2.37 -25.57
C HIS A 32 -18.72 -1.79 -26.98
N ASN A 33 -17.71 -1.96 -27.83
CA ASN A 33 -17.95 -1.88 -29.25
C ASN A 33 -18.76 -3.14 -29.57
N PRO A 34 -20.06 -3.05 -29.91
CA PRO A 34 -20.90 -4.22 -30.17
C PRO A 34 -20.41 -5.02 -31.38
N ASN A 35 -19.44 -4.50 -32.14
CA ASN A 35 -18.79 -5.19 -33.25
C ASN A 35 -17.53 -5.98 -32.84
N ASN A 36 -17.05 -5.84 -31.60
CA ASN A 36 -15.98 -6.67 -31.07
C ASN A 36 -16.61 -7.97 -30.53
N TYR A 37 -16.70 -8.99 -31.38
CA TYR A 37 -16.68 -10.36 -30.92
C TYR A 37 -15.54 -10.49 -29.90
N ASP A 38 -15.78 -11.00 -28.69
CA ASP A 38 -14.71 -11.17 -27.72
C ASP A 38 -13.68 -12.12 -28.34
N GLU A 39 -12.56 -11.51 -28.74
CA GLU A 39 -11.59 -12.08 -29.65
C GLU A 39 -10.83 -13.25 -29.01
N ALA A 40 -11.01 -13.49 -27.71
CA ALA A 40 -10.49 -14.64 -27.00
C ALA A 40 -11.44 -15.86 -26.97
N TYR A 41 -12.68 -15.77 -27.49
CA TYR A 41 -13.60 -16.91 -27.46
C TYR A 41 -13.14 -18.09 -28.33
N ALA A 42 -13.63 -19.30 -28.06
CA ALA A 42 -13.34 -20.44 -28.93
C ALA A 42 -13.90 -20.24 -30.35
N PHE A 43 -13.23 -20.79 -31.36
CA PHE A 43 -13.73 -20.93 -32.72
C PHE A 43 -14.81 -22.02 -32.75
N GLY A 44 -15.99 -21.68 -33.28
CA GLY A 44 -17.18 -22.54 -33.32
C GLY A 44 -17.27 -23.36 -34.60
N ASP A 45 -18.50 -23.66 -35.04
CA ASP A 45 -18.75 -24.47 -36.25
C ASP A 45 -18.96 -23.64 -37.53
N ASP A 46 -19.13 -22.32 -37.44
CA ASP A 46 -19.29 -21.45 -38.62
C ASP A 46 -17.93 -21.20 -39.30
N ALA A 47 -17.67 -21.91 -40.40
CA ALA A 47 -16.44 -21.80 -41.16
C ALA A 47 -16.21 -20.41 -41.80
N SER A 48 -17.27 -19.68 -42.16
CA SER A 48 -17.17 -18.37 -42.80
C SER A 48 -16.74 -17.30 -41.79
N GLU A 49 -17.41 -17.29 -40.63
CA GLU A 49 -17.07 -16.43 -39.50
C GLU A 49 -15.65 -16.73 -38.99
N ASN A 50 -15.34 -18.02 -38.80
CA ASN A 50 -14.05 -18.48 -38.32
C ASN A 50 -12.90 -18.12 -39.29
N LEU A 51 -13.10 -18.18 -40.60
CA LEU A 51 -12.07 -17.78 -41.57
C LEU A 51 -11.79 -16.28 -41.49
N SER A 52 -12.83 -15.45 -41.38
CA SER A 52 -12.71 -14.00 -41.20
C SER A 52 -11.94 -13.67 -39.92
N ARG A 53 -12.37 -14.28 -38.81
CA ARG A 53 -11.74 -14.11 -37.49
C ARG A 53 -10.30 -14.60 -37.47
N ALA A 54 -10.03 -15.76 -38.07
CA ALA A 54 -8.68 -16.29 -38.17
C ALA A 54 -7.75 -15.36 -38.97
N ARG A 55 -8.27 -14.59 -39.94
CA ARG A 55 -7.49 -13.60 -40.72
C ARG A 55 -7.15 -12.35 -39.92
N SER A 56 -8.04 -11.86 -39.07
CA SER A 56 -7.86 -10.60 -38.33
C SER A 56 -7.18 -10.76 -36.98
N LEU A 57 -7.30 -11.92 -36.31
CA LEU A 57 -6.94 -12.08 -34.90
C LEU A 57 -5.49 -11.71 -34.56
N LEU A 58 -4.52 -12.08 -35.41
CA LEU A 58 -3.12 -11.70 -35.21
C LEU A 58 -2.92 -10.18 -35.29
N ALA A 59 -3.59 -9.53 -36.24
CA ALA A 59 -3.51 -8.08 -36.40
C ALA A 59 -4.14 -7.36 -35.20
N THR A 60 -5.23 -7.89 -34.64
CA THR A 60 -5.82 -7.31 -33.43
C THR A 60 -4.93 -7.53 -32.21
N TYR A 61 -4.41 -8.74 -32.01
CA TYR A 61 -3.43 -9.04 -30.97
C TYR A 61 -2.26 -8.03 -30.99
N ASN A 62 -1.62 -7.86 -32.17
CA ASN A 62 -0.49 -6.93 -32.33
C ASN A 62 -0.88 -5.47 -32.01
N ARG A 63 -2.10 -5.05 -32.39
CA ARG A 63 -2.62 -3.71 -32.09
C ARG A 63 -2.80 -3.51 -30.59
N TYR A 64 -3.39 -4.48 -29.91
CA TYR A 64 -3.65 -4.43 -28.47
C TYR A 64 -2.37 -4.52 -27.65
N ALA A 65 -1.45 -5.41 -28.03
CA ALA A 65 -0.12 -5.52 -27.43
C ALA A 65 0.67 -4.19 -27.53
N LYS A 66 0.62 -3.51 -28.69
CA LYS A 66 1.26 -2.19 -28.87
C LYS A 66 0.63 -1.10 -28.00
N LYS A 67 -0.71 -1.06 -27.92
CA LYS A 67 -1.43 -0.13 -27.03
C LYS A 67 -1.02 -0.37 -25.57
N LEU A 68 -1.11 -1.62 -25.13
CA LEU A 68 -0.73 -2.08 -23.80
C LEU A 68 0.67 -1.60 -23.42
N ARG A 69 1.69 -1.87 -24.25
CA ARG A 69 3.06 -1.44 -24.00
C ARG A 69 3.19 0.06 -23.79
N LYS A 70 2.62 0.86 -24.71
CA LYS A 70 2.72 2.33 -24.66
C LYS A 70 2.04 2.90 -23.43
N HIS A 71 0.85 2.41 -23.11
CA HIS A 71 0.12 2.83 -21.93
C HIS A 71 0.88 2.45 -20.66
N ASN A 72 1.40 1.23 -20.61
CA ASN A 72 2.03 0.72 -19.41
C ASN A 72 3.35 1.44 -19.08
N LEU A 73 4.18 1.72 -20.09
CA LEU A 73 5.41 2.49 -19.92
C LEU A 73 5.12 3.91 -19.39
N ALA A 74 4.12 4.59 -19.96
CA ALA A 74 3.77 5.96 -19.57
C ALA A 74 3.20 6.01 -18.15
N ALA A 75 2.25 5.12 -17.86
CA ALA A 75 1.63 4.98 -16.54
C ALA A 75 2.67 4.70 -15.44
N THR A 76 3.55 3.72 -15.69
CA THR A 76 4.59 3.33 -14.72
C THR A 76 5.51 4.50 -14.37
N LYS A 77 5.93 5.31 -15.35
CA LYS A 77 6.76 6.50 -15.10
C LYS A 77 6.08 7.53 -14.21
N ILE A 78 4.79 7.77 -14.43
CA ILE A 78 4.00 8.72 -13.62
C ILE A 78 3.87 8.21 -12.19
N VAL A 79 3.52 6.93 -12.02
CA VAL A 79 3.34 6.31 -10.71
C VAL A 79 4.65 6.27 -9.93
N LEU A 80 5.75 5.82 -10.55
CA LEU A 80 7.07 5.78 -9.90
C LEU A 80 7.50 7.17 -9.41
N LYS A 81 7.34 8.20 -10.25
CA LYS A 81 7.66 9.57 -9.88
C LYS A 81 6.85 10.04 -8.68
N ALA A 82 5.51 9.88 -8.73
CA ALA A 82 4.63 10.29 -7.65
C ALA A 82 4.92 9.54 -6.35
N LEU A 83 5.22 8.24 -6.44
CA LEU A 83 5.55 7.44 -5.26
C LEU A 83 6.87 7.86 -4.63
N LYS A 84 7.90 8.14 -5.46
CA LYS A 84 9.19 8.65 -5.01
C LYS A 84 9.03 9.99 -4.29
N GLU A 85 8.33 10.95 -4.91
CA GLU A 85 8.09 12.28 -4.31
C GLU A 85 7.40 12.19 -2.95
N GLN A 86 6.39 11.33 -2.81
CA GLN A 86 5.69 11.12 -1.54
C GLN A 86 6.58 10.41 -0.50
N ALA A 87 7.37 9.41 -0.89
CA ALA A 87 8.31 8.73 0.02
C ALA A 87 9.32 9.72 0.61
N TYR A 88 9.88 10.59 -0.23
CA TYR A 88 10.79 11.65 0.19
C TYR A 88 10.11 12.65 1.12
N ALA A 89 8.86 13.05 0.83
CA ALA A 89 8.11 13.92 1.75
C ALA A 89 7.88 13.28 3.14
N HIS A 90 7.75 11.96 3.23
CA HIS A 90 7.72 11.25 4.51
C HIS A 90 9.10 11.17 5.17
N LYS A 91 10.14 10.85 4.39
CA LYS A 91 11.53 10.76 4.87
C LYS A 91 12.05 12.10 5.41
N ASP A 92 11.78 13.20 4.72
CA ASP A 92 12.22 14.55 5.12
C ASP A 92 11.55 15.04 6.41
N ARG A 93 10.46 14.39 6.84
CA ARG A 93 9.79 14.67 8.12
C ARG A 93 10.37 13.85 9.27
N LEU A 94 11.15 12.82 8.99
CA LEU A 94 11.82 12.04 10.03
C LEU A 94 12.71 12.98 10.85
N ILE A 95 12.73 12.73 12.15
CA ILE A 95 13.54 13.44 13.13
C ILE A 95 14.35 12.41 13.87
N ASP A 96 15.62 12.65 14.13
CA ASP A 96 16.44 11.72 14.90
C ASP A 96 15.98 11.68 16.36
N PRO A 97 16.03 10.54 17.06
CA PRO A 97 15.74 10.52 18.48
C PRO A 97 16.77 11.36 19.24
N LEU A 98 16.35 12.05 20.31
CA LEU A 98 17.28 12.76 21.18
C LEU A 98 18.19 11.75 21.89
N PRO A 99 19.49 12.06 22.07
CA PRO A 99 20.36 11.27 22.93
C PRO A 99 19.83 11.27 24.37
N HIS A 100 20.07 10.18 25.09
CA HIS A 100 19.57 10.02 26.46
C HIS A 100 20.41 10.85 27.45
N TYR A 101 19.76 11.77 28.15
CA TYR A 101 20.37 12.67 29.13
C TYR A 101 19.97 12.37 30.58
N GLY A 102 19.08 11.40 30.81
CA GLY A 102 18.77 10.85 32.13
C GLY A 102 17.27 10.69 32.41
N ALA A 103 16.93 10.33 33.64
CA ALA A 103 15.54 10.17 34.09
C ALA A 103 15.21 11.20 35.17
N PRO A 104 13.97 11.74 35.20
CA PRO A 104 13.53 12.61 36.26
C PRO A 104 13.56 11.87 37.61
N THR A 105 13.92 12.58 38.66
CA THR A 105 13.86 12.05 40.02
C THR A 105 12.40 11.90 40.44
N LEU A 106 12.02 10.68 40.84
CA LEU A 106 10.70 10.40 41.38
C LEU A 106 10.65 10.84 42.85
N THR A 107 9.65 11.63 43.22
CA THR A 107 9.52 12.19 44.56
C THR A 107 8.08 12.19 45.06
N GLY A 108 7.92 12.26 46.38
CA GLY A 108 6.61 12.39 47.01
C GLY A 108 5.79 11.10 47.09
N GLU A 109 4.50 11.28 47.33
CA GLU A 109 3.55 10.19 47.56
C GLU A 109 3.21 9.43 46.28
N ILE A 110 2.85 8.15 46.43
CA ILE A 110 2.49 7.25 45.34
C ILE A 110 0.97 7.22 45.20
N LEU A 111 0.46 7.45 43.98
CA LEU A 111 -0.92 7.19 43.61
C LEU A 111 -1.00 5.96 42.69
N GLN A 112 -1.88 5.02 43.03
CA GLN A 112 -2.27 3.95 42.11
C GLN A 112 -3.19 4.55 41.04
N LEU A 113 -2.65 4.86 39.86
CA LEU A 113 -3.36 5.55 38.80
C LEU A 113 -4.24 4.60 37.96
N THR A 114 -3.78 3.38 37.71
CA THR A 114 -4.54 2.33 37.00
C THR A 114 -4.46 1.01 37.77
N SER A 115 -5.01 -0.10 37.27
CA SER A 115 -4.83 -1.43 37.92
C SER A 115 -3.38 -1.88 38.05
N THR A 116 -2.51 -1.39 37.18
CA THR A 116 -1.12 -1.85 37.05
C THR A 116 -0.10 -0.72 37.22
N LEU A 117 -0.53 0.54 37.13
CA LEU A 117 0.35 1.71 37.14
C LEU A 117 0.27 2.47 38.46
N GLN A 118 1.43 2.66 39.08
CA GLN A 118 1.66 3.58 40.17
C GLN A 118 2.46 4.78 39.67
N VAL A 119 2.12 5.98 40.15
CA VAL A 119 2.76 7.23 39.74
C VAL A 119 3.18 8.07 40.93
N GLN A 120 4.23 8.86 40.73
CA GLN A 120 4.77 9.85 41.68
C GLN A 120 5.08 11.13 40.92
N ALA A 121 5.33 12.23 41.65
CA ALA A 121 5.88 13.42 41.02
C ALA A 121 7.20 13.08 40.31
N GLY A 122 7.32 13.49 39.06
CA GLY A 122 8.42 13.15 38.16
C GLY A 122 8.13 12.03 37.18
N SER A 123 7.12 11.17 37.40
CA SER A 123 6.77 10.08 36.46
C SER A 123 6.40 10.63 35.07
N ILE A 124 6.92 10.01 34.00
CA ILE A 124 6.52 10.33 32.62
C ILE A 124 5.46 9.35 32.15
N LEU A 125 4.40 9.88 31.55
CA LEU A 125 3.22 9.16 31.10
C LEU A 125 2.97 9.44 29.62
N GLN A 126 2.48 8.44 28.92
CA GLN A 126 1.94 8.55 27.57
C GLN A 126 0.43 8.29 27.60
N SER A 127 -0.33 9.08 26.85
CA SER A 127 -1.71 8.76 26.53
C SER A 127 -1.89 8.57 25.02
N SER A 128 -2.77 7.65 24.62
CA SER A 128 -3.07 7.39 23.21
C SER A 128 -4.31 8.14 22.71
N ALA A 129 -4.80 9.15 23.44
CA ALA A 129 -5.98 9.90 23.04
C ALA A 129 -5.67 10.87 21.88
N CYS A 130 -5.89 10.39 20.65
CA CYS A 130 -5.83 11.19 19.42
C CYS A 130 -7.21 11.32 18.76
N PHE A 131 -7.60 12.53 18.32
CA PHE A 131 -8.82 12.72 17.50
C PHE A 131 -8.46 13.13 16.07
N TRP A 132 -8.92 12.34 15.09
CA TRP A 132 -8.87 12.65 13.66
C TRP A 132 -10.22 13.17 13.15
N ILE A 133 -10.16 14.09 12.19
CA ILE A 133 -11.28 14.75 11.51
C ILE A 133 -11.83 13.81 10.41
N ARG A 134 -13.14 13.61 10.32
CA ARG A 134 -13.75 12.99 9.13
C ARG A 134 -13.74 13.99 7.97
N PRO A 135 -13.35 13.60 6.73
CA PRO A 135 -13.32 14.49 5.57
C PRO A 135 -14.65 15.16 5.20
N ASN A 136 -15.79 14.66 5.70
CA ASN A 136 -17.13 15.09 5.28
C ASN A 136 -18.04 15.61 6.43
N ASP A 137 -17.57 15.66 7.69
CA ASP A 137 -18.37 16.15 8.83
C ASP A 137 -17.70 17.39 9.44
N LEU A 138 -18.06 18.58 8.95
CA LEU A 138 -17.56 19.89 9.39
C LEU A 138 -18.01 20.32 10.82
N ALA A 139 -18.63 19.45 11.61
CA ALA A 139 -19.31 19.89 12.84
C ALA A 139 -18.70 19.44 14.17
N GLN A 140 -18.01 18.30 14.33
CA GLN A 140 -17.48 17.89 15.65
C GLN A 140 -16.21 17.04 15.57
N ALA A 141 -15.05 17.69 15.46
CA ALA A 141 -13.77 17.12 15.90
C ALA A 141 -13.52 17.60 17.34
N ARG A 142 -13.24 16.69 18.29
CA ARG A 142 -12.85 17.13 19.65
C ARG A 142 -11.69 16.33 20.28
N ILE A 143 -10.50 16.89 20.03
CA ILE A 143 -9.33 17.19 20.91
C ILE A 143 -8.38 16.07 21.39
N VAL A 144 -7.23 15.98 20.71
CA VAL A 144 -5.93 15.47 21.24
C VAL A 144 -5.51 16.39 22.39
N LYS A 145 -5.42 15.92 23.64
CA LYS A 145 -5.16 16.80 24.80
C LYS A 145 -3.75 16.68 25.36
N PHE A 146 -3.26 15.48 25.64
CA PHE A 146 -1.83 15.27 25.90
C PHE A 146 -1.38 13.91 25.38
N VAL A 147 -0.20 13.88 24.77
CA VAL A 147 0.37 12.67 24.17
C VAL A 147 1.45 12.08 25.09
N VAL A 148 2.31 12.94 25.62
CA VAL A 148 3.29 12.64 26.66
C VAL A 148 3.22 13.76 27.69
N GLY A 149 3.36 13.42 28.97
CA GLY A 149 3.38 14.40 30.05
C GLY A 149 4.12 13.91 31.28
N GLN A 150 4.55 14.85 32.13
CA GLN A 150 5.21 14.57 33.39
C GLN A 150 4.24 14.82 34.55
N VAL A 151 4.12 13.87 35.47
CA VAL A 151 3.40 14.08 36.72
C VAL A 151 4.10 15.15 37.53
N GLU A 152 3.44 16.29 37.75
CA GLU A 152 3.97 17.39 38.54
C GLU A 152 3.67 17.19 40.02
N ALA A 153 2.46 16.74 40.33
CA ALA A 153 2.01 16.52 41.70
C ALA A 153 0.98 15.40 41.78
N VAL A 154 0.87 14.81 42.96
CA VAL A 154 -0.16 13.85 43.32
C VAL A 154 -0.95 14.44 44.49
N ASN A 155 -2.27 14.41 44.41
CA ASN A 155 -3.18 14.80 45.48
C ASN A 155 -3.94 13.57 45.97
N LEU A 156 -3.47 12.97 47.07
CA LEU A 156 -4.11 11.80 47.67
C LEU A 156 -5.45 12.11 48.33
N ALA A 157 -5.66 13.35 48.80
CA ALA A 157 -6.90 13.74 49.46
C ALA A 157 -8.07 13.80 48.46
N GLU A 158 -7.80 14.27 47.24
CA GLU A 158 -8.79 14.39 46.16
C GLU A 158 -8.69 13.25 45.14
N GLY A 159 -7.68 12.38 45.26
CA GLY A 159 -7.54 11.15 44.48
C GLY A 159 -7.15 11.36 43.02
N TYR A 160 -6.26 12.30 42.70
CA TYR A 160 -5.78 12.52 41.33
C TYR A 160 -4.29 12.86 41.25
N ALA A 161 -3.73 12.72 40.06
CA ALA A 161 -2.43 13.26 39.69
C ALA A 161 -2.60 14.44 38.72
N THR A 162 -1.75 15.46 38.86
CA THR A 162 -1.65 16.55 37.88
C THR A 162 -0.47 16.27 36.96
N VAL A 163 -0.71 16.31 35.66
CA VAL A 163 0.27 16.03 34.60
C VAL A 163 0.49 17.29 33.78
N ARG A 164 1.76 17.63 33.58
CA ARG A 164 2.21 18.77 32.79
C ARG A 164 2.81 18.30 31.46
N THR A 165 2.37 18.89 30.36
CA THR A 165 2.95 18.73 29.01
C THR A 165 4.12 19.71 28.81
N SER A 166 4.95 19.52 27.78
CA SER A 166 6.11 20.40 27.55
C SER A 166 5.74 21.85 27.22
N ASP A 167 4.56 22.09 26.66
CA ASP A 167 3.99 23.42 26.43
C ASP A 167 3.47 24.10 27.71
N GLY A 168 3.46 23.38 28.84
CA GLY A 168 3.07 23.88 30.15
C GLY A 168 1.59 23.71 30.48
N GLU A 169 0.79 23.09 29.63
CA GLU A 169 -0.60 22.76 29.98
C GLU A 169 -0.67 21.72 31.10
N LEU A 170 -1.73 21.81 31.93
CA LEU A 170 -1.95 20.95 33.07
C LEU A 170 -3.24 20.15 32.92
N PHE A 171 -3.13 18.85 33.17
CA PHE A 171 -4.21 17.89 33.09
C PHE A 171 -4.36 17.16 34.42
N THR A 172 -5.59 16.86 34.82
CA THR A 172 -5.85 16.01 35.98
C THR A 172 -6.18 14.60 35.53
N LEU A 173 -5.53 13.61 36.13
CA LEU A 173 -5.80 12.19 35.93
C LEU A 173 -6.33 11.57 37.21
N GLN A 174 -7.54 11.04 37.15
CA GLN A 174 -8.20 10.32 38.24
C GLN A 174 -8.22 8.81 37.97
N PRO A 175 -7.90 7.98 38.97
CA PRO A 175 -8.02 6.54 38.83
C PRO A 175 -9.48 6.13 38.63
N LEU A 176 -9.75 5.28 37.64
CA LEU A 176 -11.05 4.61 37.49
C LEU A 176 -11.14 3.33 38.35
N GLY A 177 -9.99 2.77 38.69
CA GLY A 177 -9.87 1.51 39.41
C GLY A 177 -10.18 0.29 38.53
N ARG A 178 -9.39 -0.78 38.69
CA ARG A 178 -9.56 -2.09 38.02
C ARG A 178 -9.41 -2.11 36.49
N THR A 179 -8.95 -1.03 35.87
CA THR A 179 -8.65 -0.94 34.43
C THR A 179 -7.28 -0.29 34.20
N ASP A 180 -6.70 -0.45 33.01
CA ASP A 180 -5.46 0.22 32.58
C ASP A 180 -5.73 1.64 32.00
N THR A 181 -6.83 2.26 32.42
CA THR A 181 -7.32 3.57 31.98
C THR A 181 -7.47 4.52 33.18
N ALA A 182 -7.47 5.82 32.90
CA ALA A 182 -7.71 6.88 33.87
C ALA A 182 -8.73 7.90 33.31
N LEU A 183 -9.40 8.63 34.19
CA LEU A 183 -10.23 9.78 33.80
C LEU A 183 -9.36 11.01 33.65
N LEU A 184 -9.28 11.52 32.42
CA LEU A 184 -8.68 12.80 32.08
C LEU A 184 -9.70 13.93 32.26
N GLY A 185 -9.47 14.79 33.25
CA GLY A 185 -10.22 16.02 33.43
C GLY A 185 -9.65 17.16 32.59
N CYS A 186 -10.47 17.72 31.68
CA CYS A 186 -10.10 18.90 30.91
C CYS A 186 -11.34 19.66 30.39
N ASP A 187 -11.31 20.99 30.45
CA ASP A 187 -12.40 21.89 30.02
C ASP A 187 -13.78 21.55 30.63
N GLY A 188 -13.79 21.10 31.89
CA GLY A 188 -15.02 20.69 32.57
C GLY A 188 -15.62 19.38 32.06
N GLN A 189 -14.90 18.61 31.25
CA GLN A 189 -15.27 17.27 30.79
C GLN A 189 -14.28 16.23 31.34
N SER A 190 -14.76 15.00 31.54
CA SER A 190 -13.93 13.86 31.91
C SER A 190 -13.98 12.80 30.82
N LEU A 191 -12.83 12.33 30.39
CA LEU A 191 -12.67 11.31 29.32
C LEU A 191 -11.86 10.14 29.85
N GLU A 192 -12.36 8.92 29.66
CA GLU A 192 -11.58 7.72 29.94
C GLU A 192 -10.50 7.56 28.86
N VAL A 193 -9.23 7.53 29.29
CA VAL A 193 -8.08 7.41 28.40
C VAL A 193 -7.13 6.31 28.88
N PRO A 194 -6.51 5.55 27.97
CA PRO A 194 -5.43 4.64 28.33
C PRO A 194 -4.19 5.44 28.72
N ILE A 195 -3.48 4.96 29.75
CA ILE A 195 -2.26 5.57 30.26
C ILE A 195 -1.17 4.51 30.31
N LEU A 196 0.00 4.83 29.75
CA LEU A 196 1.18 3.98 29.77
C LEU A 196 2.34 4.73 30.42
N PRO A 197 3.18 4.08 31.24
CA PRO A 197 4.39 4.69 31.75
C PRO A 197 5.47 4.77 30.67
N ILE A 198 6.25 5.85 30.68
CA ILE A 198 7.54 5.92 29.97
C ILE A 198 8.64 5.91 31.04
N ALA A 199 9.38 4.81 31.11
CA ALA A 199 10.47 4.66 32.05
C ALA A 199 11.78 5.21 31.48
N GLY A 200 12.58 5.83 32.36
CA GLY A 200 13.98 6.13 32.04
C GLY A 200 14.18 7.19 30.96
N ALA A 201 13.28 8.16 30.83
CA ALA A 201 13.42 9.28 29.90
C ALA A 201 13.00 10.59 30.57
N THR A 202 13.59 11.71 30.13
CA THR A 202 13.04 13.04 30.42
C THR A 202 11.75 13.27 29.61
N LEU A 203 10.99 14.31 29.97
CA LEU A 203 9.77 14.69 29.22
C LEU A 203 10.11 15.00 27.75
N GLU A 204 11.18 15.76 27.50
CA GLU A 204 11.63 16.13 26.17
C GLU A 204 12.07 14.92 25.34
N GLU A 205 12.86 14.01 25.94
CA GLU A 205 13.26 12.75 25.28
C GLU A 205 12.05 11.89 24.91
N ALA A 206 11.08 11.77 25.82
CA ALA A 206 9.88 10.97 25.62
C ALA A 206 8.99 11.54 24.50
N GLU A 207 8.81 12.86 24.45
CA GLU A 207 8.08 13.53 23.38
C GLU A 207 8.76 13.39 22.03
N HIS A 208 10.09 13.61 21.99
CA HIS A 208 10.85 13.50 20.75
C HIS A 208 10.89 12.07 20.24
N LYS A 209 11.00 11.09 21.14
CA LYS A 209 10.89 9.67 20.80
C LYS A 209 9.51 9.33 20.25
N HIS A 210 8.44 9.78 20.89
CA HIS A 210 7.09 9.54 20.39
C HIS A 210 6.87 10.14 18.99
N ALA A 211 7.36 11.36 18.77
CA ALA A 211 7.30 12.03 17.48
C ALA A 211 8.14 11.31 16.42
N HIS A 212 9.35 10.85 16.75
CA HIS A 212 10.18 10.00 15.88
C HIS A 212 9.40 8.74 15.49
N ASP A 213 8.92 7.96 16.47
CA ASP A 213 8.28 6.66 16.25
C ASP A 213 7.01 6.80 15.39
N THR A 214 6.21 7.85 15.63
CA THR A 214 5.01 8.15 14.83
C THR A 214 5.35 8.45 13.37
N ARG A 215 6.40 9.25 13.13
CA ARG A 215 6.80 9.61 11.76
C ARG A 215 7.46 8.44 11.03
N LEU A 216 8.23 7.63 11.74
CA LEU A 216 8.81 6.39 11.21
C LEU A 216 7.72 5.39 10.84
N GLN A 217 6.67 5.26 11.66
CA GLN A 217 5.52 4.41 11.34
C GLN A 217 4.82 4.91 10.08
N ALA A 218 4.55 6.22 9.97
CA ALA A 218 3.92 6.80 8.79
C ALA A 218 4.75 6.59 7.50
N PHE A 219 6.08 6.66 7.61
CA PHE A 219 6.99 6.32 6.50
C PHE A 219 6.89 4.84 6.12
N THR A 220 6.93 3.94 7.11
CA THR A 220 6.80 2.49 6.92
C THR A 220 5.46 2.11 6.28
N ASP A 221 4.35 2.66 6.78
CA ASP A 221 3.00 2.41 6.25
C ASP A 221 2.87 2.87 4.79
N TYR A 222 3.48 4.02 4.48
CA TYR A 222 3.52 4.53 3.11
C TYR A 222 4.31 3.60 2.18
N LEU A 223 5.47 3.10 2.62
CA LEU A 223 6.25 2.15 1.85
C LEU A 223 5.53 0.81 1.69
N GLN A 224 4.84 0.32 2.73
CA GLN A 224 4.02 -0.89 2.65
C GLN A 224 2.90 -0.75 1.61
N THR A 225 2.19 0.39 1.61
CA THR A 225 1.19 0.71 0.58
C THR A 225 1.81 0.76 -0.82
N SER A 226 3.04 1.23 -0.92
CA SER A 226 3.79 1.25 -2.19
C SER A 226 4.18 -0.15 -2.65
N ILE A 227 4.62 -1.03 -1.74
CA ILE A 227 4.86 -2.46 -2.01
C ILE A 227 3.58 -3.09 -2.57
N GLU A 228 2.44 -2.87 -1.92
CA GLU A 228 1.16 -3.46 -2.35
C GLU A 228 0.78 -3.05 -3.78
N LYS A 229 1.07 -1.81 -4.19
CA LYS A 229 0.86 -1.35 -5.57
C LYS A 229 1.69 -2.13 -6.59
N TYR A 230 2.89 -2.61 -6.22
CA TYR A 230 3.77 -3.35 -7.12
C TYR A 230 3.62 -4.87 -7.03
N THR A 231 3.32 -5.40 -5.85
CA THR A 231 3.29 -6.85 -5.59
C THR A 231 1.88 -7.44 -5.64
N HIS A 232 0.83 -6.66 -5.43
CA HIS A 232 -0.54 -7.16 -5.43
C HIS A 232 -1.36 -6.65 -6.62
N PRO A 233 -2.19 -7.51 -7.24
CA PRO A 233 -3.16 -7.09 -8.24
C PRO A 233 -4.29 -6.32 -7.55
N SER A 234 -4.09 -5.04 -7.21
CA SER A 234 -5.15 -4.23 -6.63
C SER A 234 -6.04 -3.66 -7.74
N VAL A 235 -7.36 -3.86 -7.61
CA VAL A 235 -8.38 -3.43 -8.57
C VAL A 235 -8.49 -1.89 -8.65
N SER A 236 -7.87 -1.15 -7.73
CA SER A 236 -8.04 0.32 -7.62
C SER A 236 -6.90 1.16 -8.19
N SER A 237 -5.83 0.58 -8.73
CA SER A 237 -4.75 1.38 -9.32
C SER A 237 -4.95 1.60 -10.82
N MET A 238 -4.79 2.87 -11.22
CA MET A 238 -5.08 3.43 -12.53
C MET A 238 -4.50 2.57 -13.68
N TYR A 239 -5.26 2.43 -14.76
CA TYR A 239 -4.96 1.64 -15.97
C TYR A 239 -5.19 0.13 -15.82
N TYR A 240 -6.40 -0.30 -16.16
CA TYR A 240 -6.94 -1.66 -16.06
C TYR A 240 -6.07 -2.81 -16.62
N SER A 241 -5.04 -2.50 -17.42
CA SER A 241 -4.04 -3.47 -17.87
C SER A 241 -2.96 -3.77 -16.84
N HIS A 242 -2.51 -2.83 -16.00
CA HIS A 242 -1.41 -3.07 -15.05
C HIS A 242 -1.77 -3.93 -13.84
N ALA A 243 -3.06 -4.11 -13.57
CA ALA A 243 -3.52 -4.97 -12.49
C ALA A 243 -3.17 -6.45 -12.70
N ARG A 244 -2.77 -6.85 -13.91
CA ARG A 244 -2.46 -8.26 -14.23
C ARG A 244 -0.97 -8.54 -14.08
N THR A 245 -0.66 -9.68 -13.47
CA THR A 245 0.69 -10.05 -13.06
C THR A 245 1.66 -10.20 -14.24
N GLN A 246 1.15 -10.55 -15.42
CA GLN A 246 1.91 -10.80 -16.64
C GLN A 246 2.35 -9.51 -17.35
N TYR A 247 1.79 -8.36 -16.97
CA TYR A 247 2.08 -7.07 -17.60
C TYR A 247 2.92 -6.15 -16.71
N ARG A 248 3.56 -6.68 -15.67
CA ARG A 248 4.39 -5.92 -14.74
C ARG A 248 5.70 -6.63 -14.43
N PRO A 249 6.75 -5.89 -14.04
CA PRO A 249 7.98 -6.51 -13.57
C PRO A 249 7.70 -7.37 -12.34
N THR A 250 8.41 -8.49 -12.25
CA THR A 250 8.47 -9.34 -11.06
C THR A 250 9.70 -8.97 -10.24
N PHE A 251 9.55 -8.99 -8.93
CA PHE A 251 10.64 -8.76 -7.99
C PHE A 251 10.85 -10.04 -7.16
N ASP A 252 12.09 -10.51 -7.06
CA ASP A 252 12.42 -11.70 -6.27
C ASP A 252 12.25 -11.46 -4.75
N HIS A 253 12.30 -10.20 -4.35
CA HIS A 253 12.11 -9.72 -2.99
C HIS A 253 11.16 -8.52 -2.96
N ALA A 254 10.70 -8.12 -1.77
CA ALA A 254 9.93 -6.90 -1.64
C ALA A 254 10.72 -5.71 -2.20
N PRO A 255 10.10 -4.84 -3.02
CA PRO A 255 10.80 -3.74 -3.69
C PRO A 255 11.29 -2.65 -2.74
N PHE A 256 10.75 -2.61 -1.51
CA PHE A 256 11.13 -1.68 -0.46
C PHE A 256 11.28 -2.42 0.87
N SER A 257 12.28 -2.04 1.67
CA SER A 257 12.55 -2.70 2.97
C SER A 257 11.92 -1.98 4.17
N GLY A 258 11.51 -0.72 4.01
CA GLY A 258 11.11 0.14 5.12
C GLY A 258 12.26 0.94 5.73
N ASN A 259 13.51 0.73 5.28
CA ASN A 259 14.67 1.48 5.78
C ASN A 259 14.83 2.83 5.02
N PRO A 260 14.80 3.98 5.72
CA PRO A 260 15.03 5.29 5.09
C PRO A 260 16.40 5.44 4.42
N GLU A 261 17.42 4.74 4.91
CA GLU A 261 18.81 4.85 4.42
C GLU A 261 18.99 4.22 3.04
N THR A 262 18.31 3.10 2.77
CA THR A 262 18.39 2.37 1.49
C THR A 262 17.37 2.86 0.46
N LEU A 263 16.50 3.81 0.83
CA LEU A 263 15.38 4.27 0.00
C LEU A 263 15.78 4.67 -1.42
N GLU A 264 16.89 5.39 -1.60
CA GLU A 264 17.30 5.86 -2.94
C GLU A 264 17.76 4.70 -3.83
N GLU A 265 18.50 3.74 -3.25
CA GLU A 265 18.95 2.54 -3.95
C GLU A 265 17.77 1.63 -4.32
N GLU A 266 16.81 1.48 -3.40
CA GLU A 266 15.58 0.72 -3.61
C GLU A 266 14.74 1.34 -4.75
N TYR A 267 14.52 2.65 -4.74
CA TYR A 267 13.82 3.33 -5.84
C TYR A 267 14.57 3.20 -7.17
N ALA A 268 15.89 3.32 -7.19
CA ALA A 268 16.69 3.14 -8.40
C ALA A 268 16.60 1.70 -8.93
N HIS A 269 16.55 0.71 -8.05
CA HIS A 269 16.34 -0.69 -8.43
C HIS A 269 14.95 -0.90 -9.06
N VAL A 270 13.89 -0.40 -8.42
CA VAL A 270 12.52 -0.49 -8.94
C VAL A 270 12.40 0.23 -10.29
N GLU A 271 12.94 1.43 -10.41
CA GLU A 271 12.93 2.19 -11.67
C GLU A 271 13.65 1.44 -12.79
N ARG A 272 14.80 0.81 -12.49
CA ARG A 272 15.54 -0.01 -13.47
C ARG A 272 14.73 -1.22 -13.88
N ALA A 273 14.16 -1.97 -12.94
CA ALA A 273 13.35 -3.15 -13.23
C ALA A 273 12.13 -2.81 -14.11
N CYS A 274 11.42 -1.73 -13.78
CA CYS A 274 10.33 -1.20 -14.61
C CYS A 274 10.81 -0.79 -16.00
N THR A 275 11.93 -0.06 -16.08
CA THR A 275 12.49 0.40 -17.36
C THR A 275 12.89 -0.79 -18.24
N ASP A 276 13.57 -1.80 -17.69
CA ASP A 276 14.00 -2.97 -18.44
C ASP A 276 12.82 -3.85 -18.89
N PHE A 277 11.74 -3.88 -18.12
CA PHE A 277 10.53 -4.62 -18.48
C PHE A 277 9.76 -3.95 -19.64
N TYR A 278 9.60 -2.61 -19.61
CA TYR A 278 8.75 -1.87 -20.55
C TYR A 278 9.49 -1.18 -21.71
N ARG A 279 10.83 -1.13 -21.71
CA ARG A 279 11.60 -0.54 -22.84
C ARG A 279 11.36 -1.32 -24.12
N ASP A 280 11.59 -0.68 -25.26
CA ASP A 280 11.56 -1.35 -26.56
C ASP A 280 12.58 -2.51 -26.56
N GLY A 281 12.12 -3.71 -26.94
CA GLY A 281 12.91 -4.96 -26.87
C GLY A 281 13.13 -5.52 -25.46
N GLY A 282 12.43 -4.97 -24.46
CA GLY A 282 12.41 -5.46 -23.08
C GLY A 282 11.64 -6.76 -22.91
N LEU A 283 11.50 -7.21 -21.65
CA LEU A 283 10.83 -8.48 -21.32
C LEU A 283 9.37 -8.55 -21.78
N LEU A 284 8.63 -7.42 -21.69
CA LEU A 284 7.26 -7.38 -22.18
C LEU A 284 7.20 -7.56 -23.71
N ASP A 285 8.10 -6.93 -24.46
CA ASP A 285 8.17 -7.07 -25.92
C ASP A 285 8.53 -8.51 -26.32
N GLN A 286 9.47 -9.15 -25.61
CA GLN A 286 9.81 -10.56 -25.84
C GLN A 286 8.60 -11.50 -25.61
N LEU A 287 7.79 -11.22 -24.58
CA LEU A 287 6.57 -11.96 -24.31
C LEU A 287 5.50 -11.73 -25.39
N ILE A 288 5.34 -10.47 -25.84
CA ILE A 288 4.47 -10.11 -26.97
C ILE A 288 4.88 -10.87 -28.23
N ASP A 289 6.16 -10.86 -28.57
CA ASP A 289 6.68 -11.51 -29.78
C ASP A 289 6.51 -13.03 -29.71
N THR A 290 6.85 -13.64 -28.57
CA THR A 290 6.73 -15.09 -28.37
C THR A 290 5.28 -15.55 -28.46
N THR A 291 4.35 -14.84 -27.81
CA THR A 291 2.92 -15.18 -27.88
C THR A 291 2.34 -14.89 -29.27
N GLY A 292 2.77 -13.82 -29.93
CA GLY A 292 2.41 -13.50 -31.32
C GLY A 292 2.84 -14.59 -32.30
N GLN A 293 4.04 -15.14 -32.15
CA GLN A 293 4.53 -16.26 -32.96
C GLN A 293 3.72 -17.54 -32.76
N LYS A 294 3.39 -17.89 -31.50
CA LYS A 294 2.50 -19.03 -31.18
C LYS A 294 1.13 -18.88 -31.85
N LEU A 295 0.55 -17.68 -31.73
CA LEU A 295 -0.74 -17.36 -32.33
C LEU A 295 -0.68 -17.44 -33.86
N ASP A 296 0.33 -16.85 -34.51
CA ASP A 296 0.50 -16.89 -35.96
C ASP A 296 0.63 -18.33 -36.48
N ALA A 297 1.41 -19.17 -35.81
CA ALA A 297 1.56 -20.58 -36.16
C ALA A 297 0.23 -21.35 -36.08
N ALA A 298 -0.51 -21.18 -34.98
CA ALA A 298 -1.82 -21.82 -34.79
C ALA A 298 -2.85 -21.33 -35.82
N LEU A 299 -2.88 -20.03 -36.09
CA LEU A 299 -3.77 -19.44 -37.10
C LEU A 299 -3.44 -19.91 -38.52
N LYS A 300 -2.15 -20.05 -38.87
CA LYS A 300 -1.74 -20.60 -40.18
C LYS A 300 -2.20 -22.04 -40.35
N ALA A 301 -2.00 -22.89 -39.33
CA ALA A 301 -2.47 -24.28 -39.35
C ALA A 301 -3.99 -24.36 -39.52
N TYR A 302 -4.73 -23.54 -38.76
CA TYR A 302 -6.19 -23.54 -38.84
C TYR A 302 -6.72 -23.02 -40.17
N ARG A 303 -6.12 -21.98 -40.75
CA ARG A 303 -6.48 -21.50 -42.09
C ARG A 303 -6.21 -22.54 -43.18
N GLN A 304 -5.15 -23.35 -43.06
CA GLN A 304 -4.91 -24.46 -43.97
C GLN A 304 -5.97 -25.56 -43.84
N GLU A 305 -6.43 -25.85 -42.62
CA GLU A 305 -7.52 -26.80 -42.37
C GLU A 305 -8.84 -26.31 -42.99
N LEU A 306 -9.16 -25.02 -42.86
CA LEU A 306 -10.36 -24.41 -43.48
C LEU A 306 -10.34 -24.37 -45.01
N GLN A 307 -9.18 -24.56 -45.64
CA GLN A 307 -9.00 -24.53 -47.10
C GLN A 307 -8.97 -25.92 -47.74
N ARG A 308 -9.01 -26.99 -46.94
CA ARG A 308 -9.11 -28.38 -47.39
C ARG A 308 -10.58 -28.78 -47.56
#